data_AF-A0A3A0EG45-F1
#
_entry.id   AF-A0A3A0EG45-F1
#
_cell.length_a   1.000
_cell.length_b   1.000
_cell.length_c   1.000
_cell.angle_alpha   90.00
_cell.angle_beta   90.00
_cell.angle_gamma   90.00
#
_symmetry.space_group_name_H-M   'P 1'
#
loop_
_entity.id
_entity.type
_entity.pdbx_description
1 polymer ?
#
loop_
_entity_poly.entity_id
_entity_poly.type
_entity_poly.pdbx_seq_one_letter_code
_entity_poly.pdbx_strand_id
1 'polypeptide(L)'
;MSATALIRAARELSRAVSTLRFGPPVAHVYNPLDYAWAPHEAWLRRYGAGRKRVVFVGMNPGPFGMMQTGVPFGEVAAVRDWMGLHAPVRRPADEHPKRPIEGFACRRSEVSGRRLWGWAAERFGSAPAFFEQCFVVNYCPLVFLEASGRNFTPERLPAAELQPLQQACDAHLRAAIEALRPEWAIGIGAWAMKRAQAALGADTGVRIDQILHPSPASPAANRGWAPQVDARLEQLGVLAN
;
A
#
# COMPACT_ATOMS: atom_id res chain seq x y z
N MET A 1 -9.57 9.34 18.19
CA MET A 1 -8.08 9.43 18.15
C MET A 1 -7.65 9.96 16.80
N SER A 2 -6.77 10.95 16.80
CA SER A 2 -6.25 11.57 15.56
C SER A 2 -5.30 10.64 14.81
N ALA A 3 -5.09 10.87 13.51
CA ALA A 3 -4.16 10.10 12.67
C ALA A 3 -2.67 10.37 12.99
N THR A 4 -2.35 11.06 14.09
CA THR A 4 -1.00 11.52 14.42
C THR A 4 0.01 10.38 14.54
N ALA A 5 -0.37 9.26 15.15
CA ALA A 5 0.49 8.09 15.29
C ALA A 5 0.86 7.48 13.92
N LEU A 6 -0.12 7.33 13.02
CA LEU A 6 0.13 6.85 11.66
C LEU A 6 1.01 7.80 10.85
N ILE A 7 0.75 9.10 10.94
CA ILE A 7 1.54 10.12 10.25
C ILE A 7 3.00 10.07 10.72
N ARG A 8 3.21 9.92 12.03
CA ARG A 8 4.55 9.78 12.60
C ARG A 8 5.23 8.51 12.10
N ALA A 9 4.56 7.37 12.17
CA ALA A 9 5.09 6.09 11.69
C ALA A 9 5.49 6.15 10.21
N ALA A 10 4.64 6.74 9.34
CA ALA A 10 4.94 6.89 7.92
C ALA A 10 6.15 7.81 7.66
N ARG A 11 6.30 8.90 8.44
CA ARG A 11 7.49 9.76 8.37
C ARG A 11 8.76 9.05 8.82
N GLU A 12 8.70 8.30 9.90
CA GLU A 12 9.82 7.51 10.42
C GLU A 12 10.26 6.47 9.39
N LEU A 13 9.30 5.73 8.82
CA LEU A 13 9.55 4.80 7.73
C LEU A 13 10.23 5.50 6.55
N SER A 14 9.66 6.61 6.07
CA SER A 14 10.20 7.36 4.94
C SER A 14 11.65 7.78 5.17
N ARG A 15 12.00 8.25 6.38
CA ARG A 15 13.37 8.64 6.72
C ARG A 15 14.29 7.43 6.76
N ALA A 16 13.87 6.35 7.40
CA ALA A 16 14.68 5.15 7.55
C ALA A 16 15.00 4.49 6.20
N VAL A 17 14.03 4.38 5.30
CA VAL A 17 14.27 3.75 3.99
C VAL A 17 15.08 4.64 3.04
N SER A 18 15.02 5.96 3.19
CA SER A 18 15.79 6.91 2.36
C SER A 18 17.29 6.88 2.66
N THR A 19 17.74 6.33 3.79
CA THR A 19 19.18 6.17 4.08
C THR A 19 19.77 4.89 3.47
N LEU A 20 18.93 3.96 3.00
CA LEU A 20 19.39 2.69 2.43
C LEU A 20 20.00 2.89 1.03
N ARG A 21 20.84 1.94 0.63
CA ARG A 21 21.48 1.89 -0.69
C ARG A 21 21.27 0.50 -1.28
N PHE A 22 21.09 0.46 -2.59
CA PHE A 22 20.74 -0.74 -3.33
C PHE A 22 21.64 -0.83 -4.55
N GLY A 23 22.30 -1.98 -4.73
CA GLY A 23 23.20 -2.24 -5.83
C GLY A 23 22.49 -2.74 -7.10
N PRO A 24 23.25 -2.95 -8.18
CA PRO A 24 22.71 -3.54 -9.41
C PRO A 24 22.00 -4.88 -9.15
N PRO A 25 20.89 -5.18 -9.86
CA PRO A 25 20.39 -4.47 -11.04
C PRO A 25 19.47 -3.28 -10.72
N VAL A 26 19.29 -2.89 -9.45
CA VAL A 26 18.56 -1.67 -9.10
C VAL A 26 19.36 -0.46 -9.58
N ALA A 27 18.71 0.38 -10.39
CA ALA A 27 19.29 1.62 -10.93
C ALA A 27 18.61 2.86 -10.36
N HIS A 28 17.31 2.79 -10.05
CA HIS A 28 16.57 3.88 -9.42
C HIS A 28 15.69 3.38 -8.29
N VAL A 29 15.53 4.21 -7.25
CA VAL A 29 14.69 3.93 -6.09
C VAL A 29 13.79 5.12 -5.81
N TYR A 30 12.48 4.89 -5.86
CA TYR A 30 11.49 5.93 -5.61
C TYR A 30 10.87 5.73 -4.24
N ASN A 31 10.79 6.82 -3.46
CA ASN A 31 10.10 6.86 -2.18
C ASN A 31 8.90 7.86 -2.26
N PRO A 32 7.67 7.39 -2.55
CA PRO A 32 6.49 8.25 -2.59
C PRO A 32 6.17 8.90 -1.24
N LEU A 33 6.61 8.32 -0.12
CA LEU A 33 6.44 8.95 1.19
C LEU A 33 7.33 10.19 1.39
N ASP A 34 8.30 10.42 0.50
CA ASP A 34 9.02 11.68 0.41
C ASP A 34 8.35 12.63 -0.60
N TYR A 35 8.41 12.32 -1.90
CA TYR A 35 8.01 13.28 -2.93
C TYR A 35 6.49 13.46 -3.06
N ALA A 36 5.68 12.45 -2.72
CA ALA A 36 4.22 12.48 -2.72
C ALA A 36 3.66 12.56 -1.28
N TRP A 37 4.42 13.17 -0.36
CA TRP A 37 4.00 13.27 1.03
C TRP A 37 2.69 14.04 1.23
N ALA A 38 2.49 15.15 0.51
CA ALA A 38 1.30 16.00 0.70
C ALA A 38 -0.03 15.23 0.50
N PRO A 39 -0.24 14.48 -0.60
CA PRO A 39 -1.45 13.65 -0.71
C PRO A 39 -1.46 12.47 0.26
N HIS A 40 -0.32 11.87 0.59
CA HIS A 40 -0.25 10.79 1.56
C HIS A 40 -0.71 11.26 2.96
N GLU A 41 -0.22 12.41 3.42
CA GLU A 41 -0.63 13.01 4.69
C GLU A 41 -2.11 13.39 4.69
N ALA A 42 -2.60 13.99 3.59
CA ALA A 42 -4.02 14.31 3.46
C ALA A 42 -4.90 13.05 3.57
N TRP A 43 -4.49 11.95 2.95
CA TRP A 43 -5.16 10.65 3.05
C TRP A 43 -5.13 10.10 4.48
N LEU A 44 -3.97 10.10 5.15
CA LEU A 44 -3.84 9.67 6.54
C LEU A 44 -4.71 10.51 7.48
N ARG A 45 -4.71 11.84 7.34
CA ARG A 45 -5.53 12.75 8.16
C ARG A 45 -7.02 12.51 7.96
N ARG A 46 -7.45 12.29 6.73
CA ARG A 46 -8.86 12.12 6.38
C ARG A 46 -9.40 10.75 6.80
N TYR A 47 -8.60 9.69 6.64
CA TYR A 47 -9.11 8.31 6.74
C TYR A 47 -8.42 7.45 7.80
N GLY A 48 -7.25 7.85 8.31
CA GLY A 48 -6.45 7.09 9.27
C GLY A 48 -6.84 7.31 10.74
N ALA A 49 -7.85 8.12 11.03
CA ALA A 49 -8.31 8.34 12.41
C ALA A 49 -9.13 7.15 12.94
N GLY A 50 -9.05 6.95 14.26
CA GLY A 50 -9.85 5.94 14.97
C GLY A 50 -9.33 4.51 14.83
N ARG A 51 -10.11 3.57 15.40
CA ARG A 51 -9.87 2.14 15.22
C ARG A 51 -10.36 1.70 13.85
N LYS A 52 -9.80 0.62 13.33
CA LYS A 52 -10.28 -0.09 12.13
C LYS A 52 -10.63 -1.49 12.55
N ARG A 53 -11.59 -2.13 11.90
CA ARG A 53 -11.84 -3.56 12.02
C ARG A 53 -10.80 -4.35 11.21
N VAL A 54 -10.49 -3.85 10.01
CA VAL A 54 -9.62 -4.53 9.04
C VAL A 54 -8.51 -3.61 8.54
N VAL A 55 -7.28 -4.09 8.52
CA VAL A 55 -6.17 -3.46 7.81
C VAL A 55 -5.72 -4.39 6.67
N PHE A 56 -5.90 -3.95 5.43
CA PHE A 56 -5.36 -4.63 4.26
C PHE A 56 -3.90 -4.23 4.05
N VAL A 57 -3.04 -5.22 3.76
CA VAL A 57 -1.60 -5.01 3.61
C VAL A 57 -1.18 -5.37 2.19
N GLY A 58 -0.75 -4.38 1.41
CA GLY A 58 -0.11 -4.57 0.10
C GLY A 58 1.40 -4.76 0.23
N MET A 59 2.04 -5.16 -0.88
CA MET A 59 3.50 -5.33 -0.93
C MET A 59 4.23 -3.99 -1.02
N ASN A 60 4.15 -3.32 -2.16
CA ASN A 60 4.81 -2.04 -2.42
C ASN A 60 4.08 -1.26 -3.54
N PRO A 61 4.40 0.02 -3.78
CA PRO A 61 3.73 0.83 -4.78
C PRO A 61 3.84 0.25 -6.20
N GLY A 62 2.76 0.31 -6.96
CA GLY A 62 2.82 0.15 -8.41
C GLY A 62 3.08 1.49 -9.12
N PRO A 63 3.55 1.46 -10.37
CA PRO A 63 4.11 2.62 -11.07
C PRO A 63 3.09 3.69 -11.48
N PHE A 64 1.80 3.35 -11.54
CA PHE A 64 0.73 4.26 -11.96
C PHE A 64 -0.32 4.50 -10.87
N GLY A 65 -0.11 3.92 -9.68
CA GLY A 65 -0.94 4.12 -8.50
C GLY A 65 -0.19 4.93 -7.44
N MET A 66 0.20 4.27 -6.35
CA MET A 66 0.86 4.93 -5.20
C MET A 66 2.15 5.67 -5.57
N MET A 67 2.88 5.23 -6.60
CA MET A 67 4.05 5.95 -7.12
C MET A 67 3.69 7.34 -7.67
N GLN A 68 2.45 7.55 -8.11
CA GLN A 68 1.98 8.85 -8.60
C GLN A 68 1.23 9.62 -7.51
N THR A 69 0.43 8.95 -6.69
CA THR A 69 -0.54 9.61 -5.79
C THR A 69 -0.14 9.62 -4.33
N GLY A 70 0.85 8.82 -3.92
CA GLY A 70 1.20 8.62 -2.51
C GLY A 70 0.19 7.77 -1.72
N VAL A 71 -0.95 7.37 -2.29
CA VAL A 71 -1.97 6.54 -1.61
C VAL A 71 -1.78 5.08 -1.97
N PRO A 72 -1.79 4.10 -1.03
CA PRO A 72 -1.68 2.67 -1.34
C PRO A 72 -2.69 2.23 -2.41
N PHE A 73 -2.25 1.43 -3.39
CA PHE A 73 -3.07 1.06 -4.55
C PHE A 73 -3.71 2.27 -5.27
N GLY A 74 -3.14 3.46 -5.14
CA GLY A 74 -3.81 4.72 -5.39
C GLY A 74 -3.92 5.07 -6.86
N GLU A 75 -4.76 4.35 -7.59
CA GLU A 75 -5.17 4.71 -8.95
C GLU A 75 -5.77 6.12 -8.96
N VAL A 76 -5.37 6.94 -9.94
CA VAL A 76 -5.60 8.38 -9.92
C VAL A 76 -7.09 8.75 -9.83
N ALA A 77 -7.97 8.09 -10.59
CA ALA A 77 -9.40 8.39 -10.57
C ALA A 77 -10.03 7.98 -9.24
N ALA A 78 -9.66 6.82 -8.68
CA ALA A 78 -10.13 6.40 -7.37
C ALA A 78 -9.72 7.39 -6.26
N VAL A 79 -8.46 7.85 -6.27
CA VAL A 79 -7.96 8.79 -5.25
C VAL A 79 -8.60 10.17 -5.42
N ARG A 80 -8.72 10.67 -6.65
CA ARG A 80 -9.28 11.99 -6.94
C ARG A 80 -10.80 12.03 -6.74
N ASP A 81 -11.51 11.12 -7.41
CA ASP A 81 -12.96 11.22 -7.59
C ASP A 81 -13.71 10.53 -6.45
N TRP A 82 -13.27 9.33 -6.04
CA TRP A 82 -13.96 8.57 -4.99
C TRP A 82 -13.48 8.95 -3.58
N MET A 83 -12.17 9.09 -3.37
CA MET A 83 -11.63 9.53 -2.08
C MET A 83 -11.63 11.04 -1.88
N GLY A 84 -11.84 11.83 -2.95
CA GLY A 84 -11.87 13.29 -2.89
C GLY A 84 -10.54 13.91 -2.50
N LEU A 85 -9.41 13.31 -2.91
CA LEU A 85 -8.06 13.75 -2.56
C LEU A 85 -7.34 14.28 -3.80
N HIS A 86 -6.80 15.49 -3.68
CA HIS A 86 -5.92 16.08 -4.68
C HIS A 86 -4.95 17.01 -3.98
N ALA A 87 -3.65 16.77 -4.14
CA ALA A 87 -2.60 17.58 -3.54
C ALA A 87 -1.33 17.56 -4.41
N PRO A 88 -0.44 18.56 -4.27
CA PRO A 88 0.79 18.62 -5.04
C PRO A 88 1.69 17.39 -4.83
N VAL A 89 2.29 16.92 -5.93
CA VAL A 89 3.25 15.82 -5.94
C VAL A 89 4.57 16.38 -6.50
N ARG A 90 5.66 16.22 -5.76
CA ARG A 90 6.99 16.63 -6.22
C ARG A 90 7.58 15.54 -7.12
N ARG A 91 8.58 15.89 -7.91
CA ARG A 91 9.38 14.92 -8.68
C ARG A 91 10.57 14.44 -7.84
N PRO A 92 10.93 13.14 -7.90
CA PRO A 92 12.15 12.64 -7.27
C PRO A 92 13.38 13.24 -7.97
N ALA A 93 14.50 13.34 -7.24
CA ALA A 93 15.75 13.90 -7.78
C ALA A 93 16.36 13.01 -8.88
N ASP A 94 16.21 11.70 -8.76
CA ASP A 94 16.71 10.70 -9.70
C ASP A 94 15.54 9.98 -10.37
N GLU A 95 14.98 10.60 -11.40
CA GLU A 95 13.83 10.10 -12.14
C GLU A 95 14.25 9.32 -13.39
N HIS A 96 13.81 8.07 -13.51
CA HIS A 96 13.99 7.29 -14.71
C HIS A 96 13.09 7.81 -15.84
N PRO A 97 13.61 8.09 -17.05
CA PRO A 97 12.85 8.72 -18.16
C PRO A 97 11.57 7.98 -18.59
N LYS A 98 11.56 6.64 -18.50
CA LYS A 98 10.36 5.81 -18.82
C LYS A 98 9.37 5.66 -17.67
N ARG A 99 9.64 6.27 -16.51
CA ARG A 99 8.82 6.22 -15.30
C ARG A 99 8.71 7.61 -14.67
N PRO A 100 8.22 8.61 -15.43
CA PRO A 100 8.07 9.96 -14.90
C PRO A 100 7.02 10.00 -13.78
N ILE A 101 7.20 10.93 -12.85
CA ILE A 101 6.18 11.29 -11.86
C ILE A 101 5.36 12.45 -12.41
N GLU A 102 4.13 12.13 -12.81
CA GLU A 102 3.14 13.08 -13.33
C GLU A 102 2.10 13.45 -12.25
N GLY A 103 2.13 12.80 -11.09
CA GLY A 103 1.19 13.02 -10.01
C GLY A 103 -0.25 12.72 -10.43
N PHE A 104 -1.17 13.60 -10.04
CA PHE A 104 -2.59 13.51 -10.42
C PHE A 104 -2.86 13.80 -11.91
N ALA A 105 -1.86 14.22 -12.68
CA ALA A 105 -1.96 14.35 -14.14
C ALA A 105 -1.65 13.06 -14.90
N CYS A 106 -1.16 12.02 -14.22
CA CYS A 106 -0.91 10.71 -14.82
C CYS A 106 -2.19 10.16 -15.47
N ARG A 107 -2.13 9.91 -16.79
CA ARG A 107 -3.29 9.40 -17.57
C ARG A 107 -3.41 7.89 -17.53
N ARG A 108 -2.43 7.18 -16.95
CA ARG A 108 -2.41 5.72 -16.89
C ARG A 108 -3.16 5.25 -15.66
N SER A 109 -4.07 4.30 -15.86
CA SER A 109 -4.81 3.66 -14.77
C SER A 109 -4.07 2.42 -14.27
N GLU A 110 -3.79 2.35 -12.97
CA GLU A 110 -3.25 1.15 -12.33
C GLU A 110 -4.37 0.12 -12.12
N VAL A 111 -4.32 -0.98 -12.89
CA VAL A 111 -5.37 -2.02 -12.86
C VAL A 111 -5.59 -2.61 -11.47
N SER A 112 -4.52 -2.83 -10.70
CA SER A 112 -4.63 -3.35 -9.33
C SER A 112 -5.36 -2.38 -8.41
N GLY A 113 -5.03 -1.09 -8.48
CA GLY A 113 -5.71 -0.04 -7.72
C GLY A 113 -7.16 0.13 -8.12
N ARG A 114 -7.44 0.17 -9.43
CA ARG A 114 -8.80 0.26 -9.95
C ARG A 114 -9.69 -0.89 -9.47
N ARG A 115 -9.16 -2.13 -9.46
CA ARG A 115 -9.90 -3.31 -8.97
C ARG A 115 -10.19 -3.22 -7.47
N LEU A 116 -9.18 -2.90 -6.66
CA LEU A 116 -9.35 -2.79 -5.21
C LEU A 116 -10.34 -1.68 -4.83
N TRP A 117 -10.14 -0.47 -5.36
CA TRP A 117 -10.98 0.67 -5.01
C TRP A 117 -12.34 0.65 -5.70
N GLY A 118 -12.45 0.05 -6.88
CA GLY A 118 -13.74 -0.25 -7.51
C GLY A 118 -14.58 -1.20 -6.65
N TRP A 119 -13.99 -2.30 -6.19
CA TRP A 119 -14.65 -3.21 -5.24
C TRP A 119 -15.06 -2.51 -3.95
N ALA A 120 -14.18 -1.67 -3.38
CA ALA A 120 -14.52 -0.91 -2.18
C ALA A 120 -15.68 0.08 -2.42
N ALA A 121 -15.70 0.75 -3.57
CA ALA A 121 -16.79 1.64 -3.96
C ALA A 121 -18.11 0.89 -4.16
N GLU A 122 -18.09 -0.26 -4.83
CA GLU A 122 -19.28 -1.09 -5.04
C GLU A 122 -19.84 -1.63 -3.72
N ARG A 123 -18.97 -2.09 -2.80
CA ARG A 123 -19.38 -2.71 -1.54
C ARG A 123 -19.79 -1.70 -0.46
N PHE A 124 -19.13 -0.55 -0.37
CA PHE A 124 -19.33 0.41 0.72
C PHE A 124 -20.01 1.71 0.26
N GLY A 125 -20.19 1.90 -1.05
CA GLY A 125 -20.68 3.14 -1.65
C GLY A 125 -19.64 4.27 -1.58
N SER A 126 -19.45 4.84 -0.39
CA SER A 126 -18.57 6.00 -0.18
C SER A 126 -17.22 5.63 0.44
N ALA A 127 -16.17 6.40 0.12
CA ALA A 127 -14.87 6.22 0.76
C ALA A 127 -14.93 6.35 2.31
N PRO A 128 -15.64 7.32 2.91
CA PRO A 128 -15.81 7.37 4.36
C PRO A 128 -16.40 6.08 4.97
N ALA A 129 -17.40 5.46 4.32
CA ALA A 129 -17.99 4.21 4.80
C ALA A 129 -17.01 3.04 4.76
N PHE A 130 -16.18 2.94 3.71
CA PHE A 130 -15.08 1.98 3.69
C PHE A 130 -14.08 2.25 4.81
N PHE A 131 -13.62 3.50 4.93
CA PHE A 131 -12.57 3.87 5.88
C PHE A 131 -13.03 3.93 7.34
N GLU A 132 -14.32 3.86 7.62
CA GLU A 132 -14.84 3.67 8.98
C GLU A 132 -14.39 2.32 9.56
N GLN A 133 -14.41 1.27 8.74
CA GLN A 133 -14.10 -0.10 9.18
C GLN A 133 -12.76 -0.61 8.66
N CYS A 134 -12.32 -0.14 7.51
CA CYS A 134 -11.19 -0.69 6.78
C CYS A 134 -10.08 0.34 6.61
N PHE A 135 -8.85 -0.11 6.45
CA PHE A 135 -7.73 0.73 6.03
C PHE A 135 -6.76 -0.09 5.18
N VAL A 136 -5.94 0.58 4.37
CA VAL A 136 -5.00 -0.10 3.47
C VAL A 136 -3.62 0.47 3.70
N VAL A 137 -2.62 -0.38 3.93
CA VAL A 137 -1.21 0.01 4.03
C VAL A 137 -0.39 -0.76 3.00
N ASN A 138 0.67 -0.16 2.47
CA ASN A 138 1.72 -0.94 1.82
C ASN A 138 2.78 -1.29 2.87
N TYR A 139 3.26 -2.53 2.85
CA TYR A 139 4.32 -2.98 3.73
C TYR A 139 5.63 -2.23 3.46
N CYS A 140 6.05 -2.17 2.19
CA CYS A 140 7.22 -1.42 1.74
C CYS A 140 6.78 -0.18 0.96
N PRO A 141 7.34 1.01 1.24
CA PRO A 141 6.99 2.23 0.49
C PRO A 141 7.82 2.40 -0.78
N LEU A 142 8.89 1.63 -0.97
CA LEU A 142 9.84 1.85 -2.06
C LEU A 142 9.41 1.16 -3.36
N VAL A 143 9.74 1.81 -4.47
CA VAL A 143 9.74 1.20 -5.80
C VAL A 143 11.17 1.09 -6.29
N PHE A 144 11.51 -0.07 -6.82
CA PHE A 144 12.84 -0.35 -7.39
C PHE A 144 12.71 -0.50 -8.90
N LEU A 145 13.57 0.19 -9.64
CA LEU A 145 13.59 0.12 -11.10
C LEU A 145 14.99 -0.29 -11.57
N GLU A 146 15.02 -1.18 -12.55
CA GLU A 146 16.24 -1.46 -13.32
C GLU A 146 16.53 -0.32 -14.30
N ALA A 147 17.75 -0.27 -14.86
CA ALA A 147 18.15 0.74 -15.85
C ALA A 147 17.28 0.76 -17.13
N SER A 148 16.53 -0.32 -17.38
CA SER A 148 15.56 -0.40 -18.49
C SER A 148 14.22 0.30 -18.18
N GLY A 149 13.98 0.67 -16.92
CA GLY A 149 12.71 1.12 -16.36
C GLY A 149 11.79 -0.03 -15.93
N ARG A 150 12.24 -1.29 -16.03
CA ARG A 150 11.49 -2.45 -15.55
C ARG A 150 11.39 -2.42 -14.03
N ASN A 151 10.22 -2.78 -13.50
CA ASN A 151 10.01 -2.92 -12.06
C ASN A 151 10.83 -4.09 -11.50
N PHE A 152 11.54 -3.85 -10.41
CA PHE A 152 12.26 -4.86 -9.64
C PHE A 152 11.51 -5.11 -8.33
N THR A 153 11.17 -6.37 -8.05
CA THR A 153 10.42 -6.71 -6.82
C THR A 153 11.37 -6.78 -5.62
N PRO A 154 11.00 -6.23 -4.44
CA PRO A 154 11.89 -6.19 -3.28
C PRO A 154 12.39 -7.57 -2.84
N GLU A 155 11.58 -8.62 -3.02
CA GLU A 155 11.93 -10.01 -2.67
C GLU A 155 13.17 -10.57 -3.41
N ARG A 156 13.57 -9.93 -4.52
CA ARG A 156 14.74 -10.32 -5.31
C ARG A 156 16.03 -9.61 -4.86
N LEU A 157 15.93 -8.68 -3.89
CA LEU A 157 17.10 -7.98 -3.36
C LEU A 157 18.05 -8.96 -2.64
N PRO A 158 19.37 -8.74 -2.70
CA PRO A 158 20.33 -9.45 -1.88
C PRO A 158 19.97 -9.35 -0.39
N ALA A 159 20.25 -10.40 0.39
CA ALA A 159 19.88 -10.45 1.80
C ALA A 159 20.40 -9.24 2.61
N ALA A 160 21.62 -8.78 2.32
CA ALA A 160 22.24 -7.63 2.97
C ALA A 160 21.49 -6.31 2.74
N GLU A 161 20.76 -6.18 1.64
CA GLU A 161 19.94 -5.01 1.31
C GLU A 161 18.48 -5.20 1.77
N LEU A 162 17.97 -6.43 1.63
CA LEU A 162 16.60 -6.77 1.97
C LEU A 162 16.33 -6.72 3.48
N GLN A 163 17.27 -7.20 4.30
CA GLN A 163 17.10 -7.26 5.76
C GLN A 163 16.88 -5.88 6.41
N PRO A 164 17.74 -4.86 6.20
CA PRO A 164 17.50 -3.54 6.80
C PRO A 164 16.23 -2.87 6.27
N LEU A 165 15.88 -3.10 5.00
CA LEU A 165 14.60 -2.65 4.44
C LEU A 165 13.42 -3.30 5.16
N GLN A 166 13.45 -4.63 5.32
CA GLN A 166 12.39 -5.36 6.01
C GLN A 166 12.27 -4.96 7.47
N GLN A 167 13.38 -4.72 8.18
CA GLN A 167 13.34 -4.25 9.57
C GLN A 167 12.61 -2.91 9.71
N ALA A 168 12.88 -1.95 8.81
CA ALA A 168 12.19 -0.66 8.80
C ALA A 168 10.69 -0.82 8.48
N CYS A 169 10.36 -1.65 7.49
CA CYS A 169 8.97 -1.94 7.11
C CYS A 169 8.19 -2.70 8.20
N ASP A 170 8.82 -3.64 8.89
CA ASP A 170 8.24 -4.38 10.02
C ASP A 170 7.93 -3.45 11.18
N ALA A 171 8.85 -2.54 11.51
CA ALA A 171 8.65 -1.54 12.55
C ALA A 171 7.47 -0.61 12.22
N HIS A 172 7.38 -0.16 10.96
CA HIS A 172 6.25 0.63 10.50
C HIS A 172 4.92 -0.13 10.58
N LEU A 173 4.89 -1.40 10.13
CA LEU A 173 3.67 -2.19 10.18
C LEU A 173 3.19 -2.40 11.61
N ARG A 174 4.10 -2.72 12.55
CA ARG A 174 3.76 -2.80 13.98
C ARG A 174 3.16 -1.49 14.49
N ALA A 175 3.79 -0.36 14.22
CA ALA A 175 3.29 0.95 14.65
C ALA A 175 1.93 1.29 14.02
N ALA A 176 1.70 0.93 12.76
CA ALA A 176 0.42 1.14 12.09
C ALA A 176 -0.70 0.26 12.68
N ILE A 177 -0.39 -1.01 12.98
CA ILE A 177 -1.34 -1.93 13.63
C ILE A 177 -1.64 -1.49 15.06
N GLU A 178 -0.64 -1.01 15.80
CA GLU A 178 -0.84 -0.45 17.15
C GLU A 178 -1.72 0.82 17.12
N ALA A 179 -1.54 1.69 16.12
CA ALA A 179 -2.35 2.89 15.97
C ALA A 179 -3.81 2.57 15.60
N LEU A 180 -4.01 1.64 14.67
CA LEU A 180 -5.34 1.31 14.11
C LEU A 180 -6.10 0.26 14.93
N ARG A 181 -5.39 -0.55 15.72
CA ARG A 181 -5.91 -1.63 16.57
C ARG A 181 -6.96 -2.50 15.87
N PRO A 182 -6.60 -3.12 14.72
CA PRO A 182 -7.51 -3.95 13.97
C PRO A 182 -7.75 -5.31 14.62
N GLU A 183 -8.90 -5.90 14.28
CA GLU A 183 -9.15 -7.31 14.54
C GLU A 183 -8.47 -8.20 13.49
N TRP A 184 -8.35 -7.69 12.27
CA TRP A 184 -7.81 -8.41 11.12
C TRP A 184 -6.70 -7.63 10.41
N ALA A 185 -5.60 -8.31 10.11
CA ALA A 185 -4.62 -7.88 9.12
C ALA A 185 -4.70 -8.83 7.91
N ILE A 186 -5.19 -8.33 6.77
CA ILE A 186 -5.42 -9.13 5.57
C ILE A 186 -4.37 -8.81 4.51
N GLY A 187 -3.48 -9.75 4.24
CA GLY A 187 -2.52 -9.64 3.15
C GLY A 187 -3.22 -9.63 1.79
N ILE A 188 -2.94 -8.61 0.97
CA ILE A 188 -3.32 -8.62 -0.44
C ILE A 188 -2.27 -9.46 -1.17
N GLY A 189 -2.50 -10.78 -1.22
CA GLY A 189 -1.56 -11.79 -1.68
C GLY A 189 -0.68 -12.41 -0.58
N ALA A 190 -0.16 -13.60 -0.87
CA ALA A 190 0.56 -14.45 0.08
C ALA A 190 1.84 -13.84 0.64
N TRP A 191 2.55 -13.06 -0.18
CA TRP A 191 3.77 -12.40 0.27
C TRP A 191 3.46 -11.40 1.41
N ALA A 192 2.44 -10.57 1.23
CA ALA A 192 2.07 -9.57 2.23
C ALA A 192 1.55 -10.21 3.52
N MET A 193 0.78 -11.30 3.43
CA MET A 193 0.34 -12.08 4.60
C MET A 193 1.54 -12.63 5.37
N LYS A 194 2.51 -13.27 4.70
CA LYS A 194 3.71 -13.81 5.35
C LYS A 194 4.54 -12.69 6.02
N ARG A 195 4.63 -11.52 5.40
CA ARG A 195 5.29 -10.36 6.02
C ARG A 195 4.53 -9.84 7.23
N ALA A 196 3.20 -9.78 7.18
CA ALA A 196 2.40 -9.41 8.34
C ALA A 196 2.60 -10.40 9.50
N GLN A 197 2.60 -11.71 9.23
CA GLN A 197 2.90 -12.75 10.22
C GLN A 197 4.28 -12.56 10.86
N ALA A 198 5.31 -12.34 10.03
CA ALA A 198 6.68 -12.14 10.51
C ALA A 198 6.84 -10.84 11.34
N ALA A 199 6.20 -9.75 10.93
CA ALA A 199 6.30 -8.47 11.59
C ALA A 199 5.57 -8.42 12.95
N LEU A 200 4.39 -9.03 13.01
CA LEU A 200 3.49 -8.97 14.16
C LEU A 200 3.78 -10.08 15.17
N GLY A 201 4.20 -11.26 14.72
CA GLY A 201 4.34 -12.42 15.61
C GLY A 201 2.98 -12.93 16.13
N ALA A 202 3.01 -13.94 17.00
CA ALA A 202 1.81 -14.63 17.47
C ALA A 202 1.04 -13.86 18.56
N ASP A 203 1.69 -12.95 19.28
CA ASP A 203 1.16 -12.41 20.55
C ASP A 203 0.32 -11.12 20.41
N THR A 204 0.03 -10.67 19.19
CA THR A 204 -0.67 -9.39 18.98
C THR A 204 -2.18 -9.46 19.15
N GLY A 205 -2.76 -10.67 19.18
CA GLY A 205 -4.21 -10.88 19.14
C GLY A 205 -4.89 -10.48 17.81
N VAL A 206 -4.12 -10.01 16.83
CA VAL A 206 -4.61 -9.67 15.49
C VAL A 206 -4.69 -10.94 14.65
N ARG A 207 -5.85 -11.18 14.04
CA ARG A 207 -6.03 -12.32 13.13
C ARG A 207 -5.42 -11.99 11.77
N ILE A 208 -4.63 -12.92 11.22
CA ILE A 208 -3.91 -12.69 9.96
C ILE A 208 -4.33 -13.72 8.92
N ASP A 209 -4.75 -13.24 7.76
CA ASP A 209 -5.07 -14.07 6.59
C ASP A 209 -4.76 -13.30 5.30
N GLN A 210 -5.22 -13.78 4.15
CA GLN A 210 -5.00 -13.19 2.84
C GLN A 210 -6.26 -13.20 1.97
N ILE A 211 -6.25 -12.29 1.01
CA ILE A 211 -7.10 -12.33 -0.18
C ILE A 211 -6.24 -12.42 -1.43
N LEU A 212 -6.85 -12.77 -2.55
CA LEU A 212 -6.18 -12.79 -3.85
C LEU A 212 -5.64 -11.39 -4.21
N HIS A 213 -4.44 -11.30 -4.78
CA HIS A 213 -3.92 -10.01 -5.27
C HIS A 213 -4.62 -9.58 -6.58
N PRO A 214 -5.02 -8.31 -6.75
CA PRO A 214 -5.76 -7.81 -7.93
C PRO A 214 -4.90 -7.66 -9.21
N SER A 215 -3.70 -8.24 -9.27
CA SER A 215 -2.76 -7.98 -10.38
C SER A 215 -3.25 -8.63 -11.67
N PRO A 216 -3.18 -7.96 -12.82
CA PRO A 216 -3.47 -8.59 -14.11
C PRO A 216 -2.50 -9.72 -14.46
N ALA A 217 -1.34 -9.80 -13.80
CA ALA A 217 -0.41 -10.91 -13.94
C ALA A 217 -0.94 -12.23 -13.34
N SER A 218 -2.00 -12.20 -12.53
CA SER A 218 -2.64 -13.40 -11.98
C SER A 218 -3.81 -13.82 -12.87
N PRO A 219 -3.75 -15.01 -13.51
CA PRO A 219 -4.89 -15.55 -14.27
C PRO A 219 -6.16 -15.68 -13.42
N ALA A 220 -6.03 -16.00 -12.13
CA ALA A 220 -7.15 -16.10 -11.21
C ALA A 220 -7.86 -14.74 -11.01
N ALA A 221 -7.09 -13.65 -10.90
CA ALA A 221 -7.67 -12.31 -10.74
C ALA A 221 -8.40 -11.84 -12.01
N ASN A 222 -8.01 -12.36 -13.17
CA ASN A 222 -8.66 -12.04 -14.45
C ASN A 222 -10.00 -12.78 -14.64
N ARG A 223 -10.30 -13.82 -13.84
CA ARG A 223 -11.56 -14.59 -13.87
C ARG A 223 -12.59 -14.13 -12.82
N GLY A 224 -12.59 -12.83 -12.49
CA GLY A 224 -13.50 -12.25 -11.50
C GLY A 224 -12.86 -12.14 -10.12
N TRP A 225 -12.06 -11.09 -9.91
CA TRP A 225 -11.35 -10.85 -8.66
C TRP A 225 -12.29 -10.50 -7.49
N ALA A 226 -13.23 -9.57 -7.67
CA ALA A 226 -14.10 -9.09 -6.59
C ALA A 226 -14.95 -10.21 -5.96
N PRO A 227 -15.68 -11.06 -6.71
CA PRO A 227 -16.46 -12.16 -6.12
C PRO A 227 -15.60 -13.15 -5.32
N GLN A 228 -14.35 -13.42 -5.76
CA GLN A 228 -13.43 -14.29 -5.02
C GLN A 228 -12.96 -13.67 -3.70
N VAL A 229 -12.77 -12.35 -3.68
CA VAL A 229 -12.42 -11.60 -2.47
C VAL A 229 -13.58 -11.59 -1.49
N ASP A 230 -14.80 -11.29 -1.94
CA ASP A 230 -15.99 -11.31 -1.09
C ASP A 230 -16.22 -12.70 -0.47
N ALA A 231 -16.19 -13.76 -1.29
CA ALA A 231 -16.32 -15.13 -0.79
C ALA A 231 -15.26 -15.48 0.26
N ARG A 232 -14.00 -15.02 0.07
CA ARG A 232 -12.94 -15.25 1.07
C ARG A 232 -13.20 -14.47 2.37
N LEU A 233 -13.61 -13.21 2.27
CA LEU A 233 -13.86 -12.37 3.45
C LEU A 233 -15.09 -12.84 4.24
N GLU A 234 -16.12 -13.36 3.56
CA GLU A 234 -17.29 -14.00 4.16
C GLU A 234 -16.92 -15.29 4.89
N GLN A 235 -16.13 -16.18 4.26
CA GLN A 235 -15.63 -17.40 4.89
C GLN A 235 -14.85 -17.14 6.18
N LEU A 236 -14.14 -16.01 6.24
CA LEU A 236 -13.37 -15.60 7.41
C LEU A 236 -14.21 -14.84 8.45
N GLY A 237 -15.45 -14.46 8.13
CA GLY A 237 -16.28 -13.60 8.98
C GLY A 237 -15.72 -12.17 9.14
N VAL A 238 -14.91 -11.72 8.18
CA VAL A 238 -14.22 -10.41 8.23
C VAL A 238 -15.20 -9.28 7.94
N LEU A 239 -16.05 -9.47 6.93
CA LEU A 239 -17.15 -8.57 6.57
C LEU A 239 -18.39 -9.45 6.40
N ALA A 240 -19.40 -9.23 7.22
CA ALA A 240 -20.71 -9.81 6.97
C ALA A 240 -21.44 -8.95 5.92
N ASN A 241 -22.38 -9.56 5.20
CA ASN A 241 -23.33 -8.82 4.36
C ASN A 241 -24.38 -8.13 5.21
#